data_AF-A0A978S7M1-F1
#
_entry.id   AF-A0A978S7M1-F1
#
_cell.length_a   1.000
_cell.length_b   1.000
_cell.length_c   1.000
_cell.angle_alpha   90.00
_cell.angle_beta   90.00
_cell.angle_gamma   90.00
#
_symmetry.space_group_name_H-M   'P 1'
#
loop_
_entity.id
_entity.type
_entity.pdbx_description
1 polymer ?
#
loop_
_entity_poly.entity_id
_entity_poly.type
_entity_poly.pdbx_seq_one_letter_code
_entity_poly.pdbx_strand_id
1 'polypeptide(L)' 'MHSDPEILGGTPVFVGTRVPMKTLLDYLEAGEPLDEFLDHFPSVTREQAIGALELAK' A
#
# COMPACT_ATOMS: atom_id res chain seq x y z
N MET A 1 1.85 0.17 -16.76
CA MET A 1 2.60 0.86 -15.70
C MET A 1 3.17 2.12 -16.31
N HIS A 2 2.70 3.29 -15.86
CA HIS A 2 3.28 4.59 -16.21
C HIS A 2 4.20 4.94 -15.04
N SER A 3 5.50 5.06 -15.30
CA SER A 3 6.51 5.32 -14.29
C SER A 3 7.08 6.72 -14.52
N ASP A 4 6.62 7.68 -13.72
CA ASP A 4 7.18 9.04 -13.66
C ASP A 4 8.23 9.11 -12.54
N PRO A 5 9.51 9.38 -12.86
CA PRO A 5 10.62 9.34 -11.91
C PRO A 5 10.73 10.56 -10.98
N GLU A 6 9.78 11.50 -11.01
CA GLU A 6 9.82 12.74 -10.21
C GLU A 6 8.88 12.74 -8.99
N ILE A 7 8.16 11.64 -8.74
CA ILE A 7 7.29 11.53 -7.55
C ILE A 7 8.08 10.94 -6.38
N LEU A 8 8.71 11.84 -5.61
CA LEU A 8 9.00 11.69 -4.18
C LEU A 8 9.50 10.31 -3.73
N GLY A 9 10.77 9.99 -3.98
CA GLY A 9 11.46 8.93 -3.24
C GLY A 9 10.88 7.51 -3.37
N GLY A 10 10.33 7.16 -4.55
CA GLY A 10 10.17 5.78 -4.98
C GLY A 10 9.23 4.90 -4.14
N THR A 11 8.42 5.46 -3.25
CA THR A 11 7.46 4.68 -2.46
C THR A 11 6.14 4.58 -3.23
N PRO A 12 5.75 3.41 -3.75
CA PRO A 12 4.51 3.27 -4.49
C PRO A 12 3.31 3.56 -3.56
N VAL A 13 2.34 4.30 -4.08
CA VAL A 13 1.06 4.59 -3.42
C VAL A 13 -0.04 3.74 -4.05
N PHE A 14 -1.06 3.35 -3.29
CA PHE A 14 -2.18 2.63 -3.89
C PHE A 14 -2.95 3.55 -4.85
N VAL A 15 -3.19 3.06 -6.07
CA VAL A 15 -3.89 3.80 -7.13
C VAL A 15 -5.24 4.30 -6.62
N GLY A 16 -5.49 5.60 -6.76
CA GLY A 16 -6.73 6.23 -6.29
C GLY A 16 -6.73 6.60 -4.80
N THR A 17 -5.63 6.34 -4.09
CA THR A 17 -5.47 6.73 -2.69
C THR A 17 -4.20 7.56 -2.49
N ARG A 18 -4.12 8.22 -1.34
CA ARG A 18 -2.88 8.87 -0.86
C ARG A 18 -2.15 7.99 0.15
N VAL A 19 -2.50 6.70 0.23
CA VAL A 19 -1.92 5.77 1.20
C VAL A 19 -0.66 5.16 0.58
N PRO A 20 0.53 5.43 1.14
CA PRO A 20 1.75 4.81 0.66
C PRO A 20 1.78 3.33 1.08
N MET A 21 2.34 2.49 0.21
CA MET A 21 2.62 1.08 0.48
C MET A 21 3.36 0.88 1.79
N LYS A 22 4.26 1.81 2.14
CA LYS A 22 4.99 1.78 3.41
C LYS A 22 4.07 1.72 4.63
N THR A 23 2.90 2.36 4.58
CA THR A 23 1.89 2.28 5.67
C THR A 23 1.37 0.86 5.83
N LEU A 24 1.12 0.14 4.73
CA LEU A 24 0.68 -1.25 4.78
C LEU A 24 1.78 -2.14 5.39
N LEU A 25 3.03 -1.93 4.97
CA LEU A 25 4.17 -2.66 5.52
C LEU A 25 4.32 -2.38 7.03
N ASP A 26 4.25 -1.12 7.45
CA ASP A 26 4.33 -0.72 8.86
C ASP A 26 3.22 -1.36 9.71
N TYR A 27 1.99 -1.44 9.19
CA TYR A 27 0.87 -2.16 9.83
C TYR A 27 1.20 -3.65 10.00
N LEU A 28 1.67 -4.31 8.94
CA LEU A 28 2.01 -5.73 8.99
C LEU A 28 3.23 -6.01 9.87
N GLU A 29 4.22 -5.12 9.89
CA GLU A 29 5.39 -5.16 10.78
C GLU A 29 4.98 -4.96 12.25
N ALA A 30 3.96 -4.12 12.51
CA ALA A 30 3.35 -4.00 13.83
C ALA A 30 2.55 -5.24 14.25
N GLY A 31 2.33 -6.19 13.34
CA GLY A 31 1.56 -7.40 13.56
C GLY A 31 0.05 -7.21 13.39
N GLU A 32 -0.38 -6.08 12.80
CA GLU A 32 -1.78 -5.83 12.50
C GLU A 32 -2.21 -6.62 11.26
N PRO A 33 -3.40 -7.26 11.28
CA PRO A 33 -3.91 -7.96 10.12
C PRO A 33 -4.28 -6.97 9.01
N LEU A 34 -4.18 -7.43 7.75
CA LEU A 34 -4.60 -6.65 6.58
C LEU A 34 -6.08 -6.19 6.68
N ASP A 35 -6.93 -6.93 7.39
CA ASP A 35 -8.34 -6.59 7.55
C ASP A 35 -8.53 -5.29 8.36
N GLU A 36 -7.76 -5.10 9.44
CA GLU A 36 -7.75 -3.85 10.24
C GLU A 36 -7.27 -2.67 9.38
N PHE A 37 -6.23 -2.89 8.57
CA PHE A 37 -5.76 -1.88 7.62
C PHE A 37 -6.85 -1.50 6.61
N LEU A 38 -7.61 -2.46 6.09
CA LEU A 38 -8.71 -2.20 5.16
C LEU A 38 -9.90 -1.52 5.84
N ASP A 39 -10.14 -1.77 7.13
CA ASP A 39 -11.15 -1.06 7.93
C ASP A 39 -10.78 0.42 8.12
N HIS A 40 -9.51 0.69 8.43
CA HIS A 40 -8.98 2.05 8.55
C HIS A 40 -8.87 2.77 7.19
N PHE A 41 -8.57 2.02 6.12
CA PHE A 41 -8.41 2.53 4.77
C PHE A 41 -9.35 1.83 3.78
N PRO A 42 -10.68 2.11 3.85
CA PRO A 42 -11.65 1.48 2.95
C PRO A 42 -11.49 1.92 1.49
N SER A 43 -10.66 2.93 1.23
CA SER A 43 -10.26 3.34 -0.12
C SER A 43 -9.23 2.42 -0.76
N VAL A 44 -8.52 1.60 0.03
CA VAL A 44 -7.59 0.58 -0.49
C VAL A 44 -8.36 -0.72 -0.63
N THR A 45 -8.30 -1.35 -1.80
CA THR A 45 -8.91 -2.67 -1.95
C THR A 45 -7.96 -3.78 -1.50
N ARG A 46 -8.52 -4.91 -1.08
CA ARG A 46 -7.73 -6.11 -0.72
C ARG A 46 -6.81 -6.55 -1.85
N GLU A 47 -7.27 -6.48 -3.10
CA GLU A 47 -6.47 -6.80 -4.29
C GLU A 47 -5.27 -5.86 -4.45
N GLN A 48 -5.47 -4.56 -4.19
CA GLN A 48 -4.38 -3.59 -4.21
C GLN A 48 -3.36 -3.87 -3.11
N ALA A 49 -3.82 -4.16 -1.90
CA ALA A 49 -2.95 -4.50 -0.77
C ALA A 49 -2.14 -5.77 -1.03
N ILE A 50 -2.77 -6.84 -1.53
CA ILE A 50 -2.09 -8.08 -1.90
C ILE A 50 -1.10 -7.83 -3.05
N GLY A 51 -1.50 -7.08 -4.08
CA GLY A 51 -0.62 -6.73 -5.19
C GLY A 51 0.61 -5.92 -4.75
N ALA A 52 0.46 -5.06 -3.74
CA ALA A 52 1.59 -4.39 -3.13
C ALA A 52 2.51 -5.39 -2.39
N LEU A 53 1.96 -6.32 -1.61
CA LEU A 53 2.78 -7.34 -0.93
C LEU A 53 3.58 -8.21 -1.91
N GLU A 54 2.99 -8.55 -3.06
CA GLU A 54 3.66 -9.30 -4.12
C GLU A 54 4.79 -8.50 -4.79
N LEU A 55 4.63 -7.17 -4.92
CA LEU A 55 5.65 -6.28 -5.48
C LEU A 55 6.81 -6.00 -4.50
N ALA A 56 6.59 -6.18 -3.20
CA ALA A 56 7.61 -6.01 -2.15
C ALA A 56 8.65 -7.15 -2.11
N LYS A 57 8.44 -8.21 -2.89
CA LYS A 57 9.25 -9.43 -2.93
C LYS A 57 10.33 -9.36 -4.01
#